data_AF-A0A414J9R1-F1
#
_entry.id   AF-A0A414J9R1-F1
#
_cell.length_a   1.000
_cell.length_b   1.000
_cell.length_c   1.000
_cell.angle_alpha   90.00
_cell.angle_beta   90.00
_cell.angle_gamma   90.00
#
_symmetry.space_group_name_H-M   'P 1'
#
loop_
_entity.id
_entity.type
_entity.pdbx_description
1 polymer ?
#
loop_
_entity_poly.entity_id
_entity_poly.type
_entity_poly.pdbx_seq_one_letter_code
_entity_poly.pdbx_strand_id
1 'polypeptide(L)'
;MFYKHRHIKGEHMEFYQLKITRKGTKPPIWRRCLIPADTNFGKMAEMLQDILEYQSTDLYEIEFFQKKVRISNLTAQGADTAKGNYEYLEAKDTKTSELLDTEAWFTFRVKEADLPEYRADIEKKVEDAEIKTADGVKKASAPIILKETKSPNDDFWSKESEEINTLLNKKYGVLGLADVIAKKITEMDLESEAEQPEVSFTRNPKVKDYLNSYNKEDLIESAKELKISCEGLSKEELAEQIAAKVLDPEVMKSIFLQADEWEIAAFDHASTRKCFLATHKDWKELEWFSNKGYIVAYSDNHAEVPQEVIAVYNQINTPELQEKCRQLSWMRSCQSMMGLIYAIAPLKIVYRMYRKRDGFRVNYEKFMEILNELSEKDDICIIKDDKMIWKAVLQDNLYEKIEEFQGDRDFYIPTVEETLDYAKHGYPSQDVSYRKLASFLRDELHISEEKIEELLYIVYKEFSMDGMLSDIMEEFKKRDIVFESDRQMERFAPIMMEVNNNTRMLDFRGYTPNEVSRAEQAVTPAPVAPAMPSFVPMANTPAVNMQPKKKVYPNDPCPCGSGKKYKKCCGRN
;
A
#
# COMPACT_ATOMS: atom_id res chain seq x y z
N MET A 1 15.78 13.67 -12.87
CA MET A 1 15.54 14.78 -13.83
C MET A 1 14.11 15.24 -13.60
N PHE A 2 13.91 16.32 -12.85
CA PHE A 2 12.58 16.73 -12.36
C PHE A 2 11.96 17.78 -13.27
N TYR A 3 10.79 17.49 -13.87
CA TYR A 3 9.94 18.49 -14.49
C TYR A 3 8.87 18.93 -13.48
N LYS A 4 8.94 20.21 -13.10
CA LYS A 4 7.95 20.96 -12.30
C LYS A 4 6.62 21.07 -13.04
N HIS A 5 5.47 20.93 -12.36
CA HIS A 5 4.24 21.72 -12.57
C HIS A 5 3.42 21.72 -11.25
N ARG A 6 3.27 22.88 -10.59
CA ARG A 6 2.13 23.83 -10.62
C ARG A 6 0.84 23.35 -9.91
N HIS A 7 0.68 23.78 -8.65
CA HIS A 7 -0.55 24.26 -7.97
C HIS A 7 -1.73 24.69 -8.91
N ILE A 8 -3.07 24.59 -8.67
CA ILE A 8 -4.05 24.20 -7.60
C ILE A 8 -5.45 24.11 -8.29
N LYS A 9 -6.43 23.28 -7.83
CA LYS A 9 -7.82 23.68 -7.42
C LYS A 9 -8.90 22.57 -7.53
N GLY A 10 -9.51 22.24 -6.37
CA GLY A 10 -10.92 21.87 -6.12
C GLY A 10 -11.60 20.85 -7.05
N GLU A 11 -11.73 19.59 -6.63
CA GLU A 11 -12.29 18.54 -7.49
C GLU A 11 -13.81 18.44 -7.44
N HIS A 12 -14.44 19.30 -8.25
CA HIS A 12 -15.79 19.09 -8.81
C HIS A 12 -15.77 17.90 -9.78
N MET A 13 -16.81 17.05 -9.78
CA MET A 13 -16.89 15.96 -10.75
C MET A 13 -17.54 16.50 -12.04
N GLU A 14 -16.76 16.54 -13.12
CA GLU A 14 -17.21 17.02 -14.41
C GLU A 14 -17.81 15.88 -15.25
N PHE A 15 -18.88 16.20 -15.98
CA PHE A 15 -19.52 15.30 -16.94
C PHE A 15 -19.73 15.99 -18.27
N TYR A 16 -19.53 15.26 -19.37
CA TYR A 16 -20.08 15.64 -20.67
C TYR A 16 -21.53 15.20 -20.75
N GLN A 17 -22.43 16.15 -21.00
CA GLN A 17 -23.80 15.84 -21.37
C GLN A 17 -23.85 15.59 -22.88
N LEU A 18 -24.13 14.34 -23.27
CA LEU A 18 -24.21 13.91 -24.65
C LEU A 18 -25.65 13.62 -25.03
N LYS A 19 -26.02 13.99 -26.25
CA LYS A 19 -27.24 13.51 -26.91
C LYS A 19 -26.87 12.57 -28.04
N ILE A 20 -27.06 11.28 -27.80
CA ILE A 20 -26.69 10.19 -28.70
C ILE A 20 -27.92 9.81 -29.53
N THR A 21 -27.88 10.06 -30.83
CA THR A 21 -28.98 9.87 -31.78
C THR A 21 -28.62 8.79 -32.79
N ARG A 22 -29.51 7.79 -32.98
CA ARG A 22 -29.34 6.75 -34.00
C ARG A 22 -29.44 7.35 -35.39
N LYS A 23 -28.42 7.14 -36.23
CA LYS A 23 -28.44 7.65 -37.61
C LYS A 23 -29.53 6.93 -38.41
N GLY A 24 -30.19 7.67 -39.30
CA GLY A 24 -31.16 7.10 -40.26
C GLY A 24 -32.57 6.85 -39.74
N THR A 25 -32.86 7.04 -38.44
CA THR A 25 -34.21 6.82 -37.89
C THR A 25 -35.18 7.99 -38.07
N LYS A 26 -36.43 7.70 -38.40
CA LYS A 26 -37.56 8.66 -38.38
C LYS A 26 -38.81 7.98 -37.79
N PRO A 27 -39.36 8.43 -36.64
CA PRO A 27 -38.89 9.56 -35.81
C PRO A 27 -37.50 9.31 -35.19
N PRO A 28 -36.79 10.36 -34.74
CA PRO A 28 -35.46 10.21 -34.16
C PRO A 28 -35.47 9.38 -32.88
N ILE A 29 -34.57 8.40 -32.79
CA ILE A 29 -34.35 7.57 -31.61
C ILE A 29 -33.05 8.00 -30.95
N TRP A 30 -33.11 8.37 -29.66
CA TRP A 30 -31.99 9.00 -28.98
C TRP A 30 -32.01 8.81 -27.46
N ARG A 31 -30.81 8.85 -26.86
CA ARG A 31 -30.58 8.92 -25.41
C ARG A 31 -29.79 10.20 -25.10
N ARG A 32 -30.16 10.88 -24.01
CA ARG A 32 -29.36 11.96 -23.43
C ARG A 32 -28.73 11.43 -22.15
N CYS A 33 -27.41 11.48 -22.05
CA CYS A 33 -26.68 10.91 -20.92
C CYS A 33 -25.59 11.85 -20.42
N LEU A 34 -25.15 11.61 -19.18
CA LEU A 34 -23.95 12.18 -18.62
C LEU A 34 -22.85 11.11 -18.67
N ILE A 35 -21.66 11.51 -19.14
CA ILE A 35 -20.46 10.69 -19.16
C ILE A 35 -19.37 11.42 -18.35
N PRO A 36 -18.66 10.77 -17.42
CA PRO A 36 -17.54 11.37 -16.70
C PRO A 36 -16.53 12.00 -17.65
N ALA A 37 -16.11 13.24 -17.36
CA ALA A 37 -15.20 13.99 -18.22
C ALA A 37 -13.72 13.66 -17.97
N ASP A 38 -13.37 13.21 -16.76
CA ASP A 38 -12.01 12.77 -16.44
C ASP A 38 -11.80 11.30 -16.80
N THR A 39 -11.74 11.02 -18.11
CA THR A 39 -11.55 9.68 -18.65
C THR A 39 -10.87 9.72 -20.02
N ASN A 40 -10.35 8.58 -20.46
CA ASN A 40 -9.88 8.37 -21.83
C ASN A 40 -11.00 7.86 -22.75
N PHE A 41 -10.74 7.90 -24.06
CA PHE A 41 -11.69 7.45 -25.09
C PHE A 41 -12.01 5.96 -25.00
N GLY A 42 -11.10 5.13 -24.48
CA GLY A 42 -11.32 3.70 -24.28
C GLY A 42 -12.40 3.39 -23.25
N LYS A 43 -12.26 3.94 -22.05
CA LYS A 43 -13.29 3.85 -20.99
C LYS A 43 -14.59 4.51 -21.43
N MET A 44 -14.53 5.64 -22.15
CA MET A 44 -15.75 6.27 -22.68
C MET A 44 -16.47 5.35 -23.67
N ALA A 45 -15.74 4.67 -24.56
CA ALA A 45 -16.33 3.74 -25.51
C ALA A 45 -17.01 2.57 -24.79
N GLU A 46 -16.44 2.05 -23.71
CA GLU A 46 -17.07 1.03 -22.87
C GLU A 46 -18.41 1.52 -22.28
N MET A 47 -18.42 2.73 -21.71
CA MET A 47 -19.64 3.34 -21.18
C MET A 47 -20.70 3.57 -22.27
N LEU A 48 -20.27 3.98 -23.47
CA LEU A 48 -21.18 4.16 -24.61
C LEU A 48 -21.76 2.84 -25.09
N GLN A 49 -20.99 1.75 -25.11
CA GLN A 49 -21.50 0.41 -25.44
C GLN A 49 -22.56 -0.02 -24.44
N ASP A 50 -22.32 0.15 -23.13
CA ASP A 50 -23.30 -0.17 -22.09
C ASP A 50 -24.57 0.69 -22.20
N ILE A 51 -24.42 2.00 -22.47
CA ILE A 51 -25.54 2.93 -22.70
C ILE A 51 -26.33 2.57 -23.95
N LEU A 52 -25.70 1.93 -24.93
CA LEU A 52 -26.33 1.54 -26.20
C LEU A 52 -26.77 0.08 -26.21
N GLU A 53 -26.64 -0.64 -25.09
CA GLU A 53 -26.97 -2.07 -24.93
C GLU A 53 -26.17 -3.01 -25.85
N TYR A 54 -24.96 -2.61 -26.23
CA TYR A 54 -24.04 -3.45 -27.00
C TYR A 54 -23.27 -4.42 -26.11
N GLN A 55 -22.91 -5.58 -26.66
CA GLN A 55 -21.93 -6.46 -26.04
C GLN A 55 -20.56 -5.78 -26.08
N SER A 56 -19.80 -5.89 -24.99
CA SER A 56 -18.48 -5.27 -24.90
C SER A 56 -17.54 -5.83 -25.95
N THR A 57 -17.00 -4.96 -26.79
CA THR A 57 -16.07 -5.30 -27.86
C THR A 57 -15.00 -4.23 -28.03
N ASP A 58 -13.81 -4.63 -28.48
CA ASP A 58 -12.73 -3.72 -28.85
C ASP A 58 -12.90 -3.16 -30.28
N LEU A 59 -13.86 -3.69 -31.04
CA LEU A 59 -14.12 -3.32 -32.43
C LEU A 59 -15.00 -2.07 -32.53
N TYR A 60 -14.66 -0.99 -31.84
CA TYR A 60 -15.37 0.29 -31.95
C TYR A 60 -14.53 1.35 -32.66
N GLU A 61 -15.19 2.41 -33.11
CA GLU A 61 -14.56 3.60 -33.67
C GLU A 61 -15.34 4.87 -33.30
N ILE A 62 -14.60 5.88 -32.86
CA ILE A 62 -15.08 7.23 -32.60
C ILE A 62 -14.51 8.15 -33.68
N GLU A 63 -15.37 8.74 -34.49
CA GLU A 63 -14.96 9.60 -35.62
C GLU A 63 -15.35 11.06 -35.37
N PHE A 64 -14.34 11.93 -35.41
CA PHE A 64 -14.46 13.38 -35.44
C PHE A 64 -14.24 13.86 -36.88
N PHE A 65 -15.32 13.93 -37.65
CA PHE A 65 -15.29 14.22 -39.09
C PHE A 65 -14.57 15.53 -39.44
N GLN A 66 -14.81 16.61 -38.67
CA GLN A 66 -14.23 17.92 -38.95
C GLN A 66 -12.72 17.95 -38.72
N LYS A 67 -12.24 17.29 -37.66
CA LYS A 67 -10.81 17.12 -37.35
C LYS A 67 -10.13 16.08 -38.22
N LYS A 68 -10.90 15.26 -38.94
CA LYS A 68 -10.42 14.06 -39.62
C LYS A 68 -9.64 13.14 -38.66
N VAL A 69 -10.16 12.96 -37.45
CA VAL A 69 -9.58 12.07 -36.44
C VAL A 69 -10.50 10.88 -36.22
N ARG A 70 -9.91 9.70 -36.11
CA ARG A 70 -10.57 8.46 -35.70
C ARG A 70 -9.86 7.88 -34.49
N ILE A 71 -10.62 7.39 -33.53
CA ILE A 71 -10.11 6.86 -32.27
C ILE A 71 -10.66 5.45 -32.08
N SER A 72 -9.78 4.51 -31.75
CA SER A 72 -10.10 3.09 -31.57
C SER A 72 -8.97 2.36 -30.87
N ASN A 73 -9.20 1.10 -30.47
CA ASN A 73 -8.12 0.21 -30.02
C ASN A 73 -7.29 -0.26 -31.22
N LEU A 74 -6.05 0.24 -31.38
CA LEU A 74 -5.27 0.02 -32.60
C LEU A 74 -4.82 -1.44 -32.76
N THR A 75 -4.62 -2.16 -31.66
CA THR A 75 -4.27 -3.58 -31.66
C THR A 75 -5.42 -4.50 -32.08
N ALA A 76 -6.66 -4.04 -31.97
CA ALA A 76 -7.85 -4.81 -32.33
C ALA A 76 -8.28 -4.61 -33.79
N GLN A 77 -7.74 -3.60 -34.47
CA GLN A 77 -7.99 -3.36 -35.89
C GLN A 77 -6.87 -4.01 -36.72
N GLY A 78 -7.24 -4.95 -37.59
CA GLY A 78 -6.30 -5.56 -38.55
C GLY A 78 -5.62 -4.52 -39.45
N ALA A 79 -4.56 -4.93 -40.16
CA ALA A 79 -3.59 -4.12 -40.90
C ALA A 79 -4.12 -3.26 -42.09
N ASP A 80 -5.37 -2.81 -42.07
CA ASP A 80 -5.99 -1.95 -43.10
C ASP A 80 -6.02 -0.46 -42.69
N THR A 81 -5.21 -0.05 -41.71
CA THR A 81 -5.13 1.31 -41.14
C THR A 81 -4.45 2.36 -42.03
N ALA A 82 -4.32 2.13 -43.35
CA ALA A 82 -3.63 3.05 -44.26
C ALA A 82 -4.41 3.40 -45.54
N LYS A 83 -5.74 3.57 -45.45
CA LYS A 83 -6.52 4.17 -46.54
C LYS A 83 -7.46 5.26 -46.03
N GLY A 84 -6.98 6.49 -45.98
CA GLY A 84 -7.82 7.67 -45.78
C GLY A 84 -7.05 8.92 -45.35
N ASN A 85 -7.69 10.10 -45.51
CA ASN A 85 -7.18 11.39 -45.02
C ASN A 85 -7.40 11.59 -43.50
N TYR A 86 -7.50 10.51 -42.73
CA TYR A 86 -7.81 10.54 -41.30
C TYR A 86 -6.59 10.14 -40.46
N GLU A 87 -6.39 10.85 -39.36
CA GLU A 87 -5.44 10.50 -38.30
C GLU A 87 -6.10 9.48 -37.35
N TYR A 88 -5.35 8.45 -36.96
CA TYR A 88 -5.81 7.41 -36.03
C TYR A 88 -5.09 7.55 -34.69
N LEU A 89 -5.87 7.62 -33.62
CA LEU A 89 -5.38 7.72 -32.25
C LEU A 89 -5.77 6.49 -31.42
N GLU A 90 -4.90 6.10 -30.50
CA GLU A 90 -5.10 4.98 -29.57
C GLU A 90 -6.03 5.40 -28.43
N ALA A 91 -7.17 4.72 -28.29
CA ALA A 91 -8.26 5.15 -27.43
C ALA A 91 -7.91 5.16 -25.94
N LYS A 92 -7.07 4.23 -25.47
CA LYS A 92 -6.63 4.19 -24.07
C LYS A 92 -5.66 5.33 -23.70
N ASP A 93 -4.97 5.90 -24.69
CA ASP A 93 -3.93 6.91 -24.48
C ASP A 93 -4.44 8.33 -24.72
N THR A 94 -5.57 8.51 -25.41
CA THR A 94 -6.17 9.83 -25.69
C THR A 94 -7.22 10.21 -24.65
N LYS A 95 -7.07 11.37 -24.00
CA LYS A 95 -8.06 11.90 -23.05
C LYS A 95 -9.28 12.46 -23.77
N THR A 96 -10.47 12.26 -23.21
CA THR A 96 -11.72 12.78 -23.82
C THR A 96 -11.74 14.30 -23.96
N SER A 97 -11.13 15.03 -23.01
CA SER A 97 -10.99 16.50 -23.04
C SER A 97 -10.24 17.04 -24.27
N GLU A 98 -9.39 16.24 -24.91
CA GLU A 98 -8.64 16.69 -26.08
C GLU A 98 -9.52 17.02 -27.28
N LEU A 99 -10.72 16.43 -27.35
CA LEU A 99 -11.64 16.61 -28.47
C LEU A 99 -13.06 16.97 -28.04
N LEU A 100 -13.56 16.49 -26.89
CA LEU A 100 -14.92 16.80 -26.44
C LEU A 100 -15.08 18.27 -26.00
N ASP A 101 -13.99 18.94 -25.59
CA ASP A 101 -14.05 20.36 -25.22
C ASP A 101 -14.13 21.30 -26.45
N THR A 102 -13.72 20.82 -27.64
CA THR A 102 -13.63 21.65 -28.85
C THR A 102 -14.63 21.28 -29.93
N GLU A 103 -15.04 20.01 -29.99
CA GLU A 103 -15.90 19.49 -31.05
C GLU A 103 -17.37 19.54 -30.66
N ALA A 104 -18.24 19.81 -31.64
CA ALA A 104 -19.68 19.87 -31.40
C ALA A 104 -20.35 18.49 -31.37
N TRP A 105 -19.76 17.50 -32.05
CA TRP A 105 -20.32 16.15 -32.13
C TRP A 105 -19.27 15.16 -32.67
N PHE A 106 -19.52 13.87 -32.42
CA PHE A 106 -18.77 12.76 -33.03
C PHE A 106 -19.70 11.65 -33.50
N THR A 107 -19.20 10.77 -34.35
CA THR A 107 -19.86 9.49 -34.66
C THR A 107 -19.27 8.39 -33.79
N PHE A 108 -20.13 7.61 -33.13
CA PHE A 108 -19.76 6.35 -32.50
C PHE A 108 -20.33 5.18 -33.30
N ARG A 109 -19.50 4.17 -33.56
CA ARG A 109 -19.93 2.93 -34.23
C ARG A 109 -19.16 1.72 -33.71
N VAL A 110 -19.80 0.56 -33.71
CA VAL A 110 -19.17 -0.74 -33.49
C VAL A 110 -19.07 -1.44 -34.85
N LYS A 111 -17.88 -1.96 -35.19
CA LYS A 111 -17.53 -2.59 -36.48
C LYS A 111 -17.97 -4.06 -36.51
N GLU A 112 -19.22 -4.31 -36.16
CA GLU A 112 -19.87 -5.63 -36.31
C GLU A 112 -21.00 -5.52 -37.34
N ALA A 113 -21.36 -6.64 -37.96
CA ALA A 113 -22.41 -6.66 -38.98
C ALA A 113 -23.76 -6.25 -38.39
N ASP A 114 -24.52 -5.45 -39.15
CA ASP A 114 -25.90 -5.03 -38.85
C ASP A 114 -26.11 -4.18 -37.57
N LEU A 115 -25.06 -3.57 -37.01
CA LEU A 115 -25.19 -2.62 -35.90
C LEU A 115 -25.37 -1.15 -36.37
N PRO A 116 -26.25 -0.37 -35.72
CA PRO A 116 -26.46 1.02 -36.07
C PRO A 116 -25.30 1.93 -35.64
N GLU A 117 -25.11 3.00 -36.42
CA GLU A 117 -24.23 4.11 -36.05
C GLU A 117 -24.97 5.19 -35.28
N TYR A 118 -24.26 5.84 -34.36
CA TYR A 118 -24.81 6.92 -33.55
C TYR A 118 -24.04 8.22 -33.77
N ARG A 119 -24.78 9.32 -33.82
CA ARG A 119 -24.24 10.67 -33.71
C ARG A 119 -24.40 11.13 -32.26
N ALA A 120 -23.30 11.44 -31.59
CA ALA A 120 -23.31 12.02 -30.26
C ALA A 120 -23.07 13.52 -30.37
N ASP A 121 -24.10 14.33 -30.14
CA ASP A 121 -23.95 15.78 -30.01
C ASP A 121 -23.48 16.10 -28.58
N ILE A 122 -22.39 16.86 -28.46
CA ILE A 122 -21.81 17.29 -27.18
C ILE A 122 -22.53 18.56 -26.77
N GLU A 123 -23.48 18.46 -25.84
CA GLU A 123 -24.37 19.58 -25.51
C GLU A 123 -23.70 20.57 -24.56
N LYS A 124 -22.97 20.07 -23.54
CA LYS A 124 -22.23 20.88 -22.56
C LYS A 124 -21.38 20.00 -21.65
N LYS A 125 -20.39 20.62 -21.00
CA LYS A 125 -19.70 20.08 -19.82
C LYS A 125 -20.40 20.62 -18.56
N VAL A 126 -20.65 19.76 -17.58
CA VAL A 126 -21.40 20.07 -16.36
C VAL A 126 -20.60 19.62 -15.15
N GLU A 127 -20.33 20.54 -14.24
CA GLU A 127 -19.75 20.26 -12.92
C GLU A 127 -20.86 19.86 -11.94
N ASP A 128 -20.59 18.83 -11.13
CA ASP A 128 -21.46 18.37 -10.03
C ASP A 128 -22.92 18.16 -10.44
N ALA A 129 -23.12 17.51 -11.58
CA ALA A 129 -24.44 17.35 -12.19
C ALA A 129 -25.45 16.71 -11.22
N GLU A 130 -26.54 17.41 -10.92
CA GLU A 130 -27.63 16.91 -10.08
C GLU A 130 -28.63 16.08 -10.88
N ILE A 131 -28.95 14.89 -10.38
CA ILE A 131 -29.90 13.95 -10.94
C ILE A 131 -31.06 13.71 -9.98
N LYS A 132 -32.27 13.56 -10.53
CA LYS A 132 -33.45 13.19 -9.75
C LYS A 132 -33.54 11.68 -9.67
N THR A 133 -33.52 11.15 -8.45
CA THR A 133 -33.70 9.73 -8.16
C THR A 133 -34.99 9.53 -7.34
N ALA A 134 -35.41 8.28 -7.15
CA ALA A 134 -36.55 7.95 -6.30
C ALA A 134 -36.37 8.45 -4.84
N ASP A 135 -35.12 8.59 -4.38
CA ASP A 135 -34.76 9.04 -3.04
C ASP A 135 -34.52 10.57 -2.94
N GLY A 136 -34.78 11.33 -4.02
CA GLY A 136 -34.53 12.77 -4.09
C GLY A 136 -33.42 13.17 -5.06
N VAL A 137 -32.95 14.42 -4.94
CA VAL A 137 -31.88 14.98 -5.79
C VAL A 137 -30.53 14.52 -5.25
N LYS A 138 -29.72 13.86 -6.08
CA LYS A 138 -28.36 13.41 -5.77
C LYS A 138 -27.39 13.93 -6.83
N LYS A 139 -26.11 14.10 -6.49
CA LYS A 139 -25.07 14.33 -7.49
C LYS A 139 -24.82 13.06 -8.29
N ALA A 140 -24.65 13.17 -9.60
CA ALA A 140 -24.26 12.07 -10.45
C ALA A 140 -22.83 11.62 -10.07
N SER A 141 -22.65 10.32 -9.91
CA SER A 141 -21.37 9.70 -9.55
C SER A 141 -20.93 8.61 -10.53
N ALA A 142 -21.71 8.38 -11.59
CA ALA A 142 -21.52 7.36 -12.60
C ALA A 142 -22.17 7.83 -13.93
N PRO A 143 -21.87 7.20 -15.07
CA PRO A 143 -22.59 7.44 -16.31
C PRO A 143 -24.09 7.19 -16.12
N ILE A 144 -24.93 8.07 -16.65
CA ILE A 144 -26.38 7.97 -16.44
C ILE A 144 -27.16 8.53 -17.64
N ILE A 145 -28.20 7.82 -18.04
CA ILE A 145 -29.20 8.26 -19.00
C ILE A 145 -30.20 9.19 -18.27
N LEU A 146 -30.25 10.45 -18.71
CA LEU A 146 -31.16 11.47 -18.19
C LEU A 146 -32.55 11.41 -18.84
N LYS A 147 -32.59 11.06 -20.13
CA LYS A 147 -33.80 11.02 -20.93
C LYS A 147 -33.61 10.16 -22.17
N GLU A 148 -34.65 9.49 -22.61
CA GLU A 148 -34.63 8.74 -23.87
C GLU A 148 -35.88 8.98 -24.74
N THR A 149 -35.78 8.58 -25.99
CA THR A 149 -36.88 8.46 -26.95
C THR A 149 -36.60 7.22 -27.79
N LYS A 150 -37.45 6.21 -27.66
CA LYS A 150 -37.37 4.94 -28.39
C LYS A 150 -38.75 4.51 -28.90
N SER A 151 -38.77 3.62 -29.89
CA SER A 151 -40.00 2.95 -30.32
C SER A 151 -40.39 1.86 -29.30
N PRO A 152 -41.69 1.53 -29.14
CA PRO A 152 -42.13 0.48 -28.21
C PRO A 152 -41.52 -0.91 -28.49
N ASN A 153 -41.19 -1.20 -29.75
CA ASN A 153 -40.53 -2.42 -30.20
C ASN A 153 -39.24 -2.04 -30.95
N ASP A 154 -38.25 -1.50 -30.23
CA ASP A 154 -36.94 -1.18 -30.84
C ASP A 154 -36.06 -2.43 -30.92
N ASP A 155 -35.50 -2.70 -32.10
CA ASP A 155 -34.69 -3.90 -32.35
C ASP A 155 -33.33 -3.88 -31.63
N PHE A 156 -32.89 -2.73 -31.11
CA PHE A 156 -31.57 -2.56 -30.50
C PHE A 156 -31.63 -2.17 -29.02
N TRP A 157 -32.67 -1.44 -28.58
CA TRP A 157 -32.85 -1.02 -27.19
C TRP A 157 -34.00 -1.76 -26.53
N SER A 158 -33.67 -2.77 -25.75
CA SER A 158 -34.63 -3.68 -25.11
C SER A 158 -35.01 -3.24 -23.69
N LYS A 159 -34.10 -2.56 -22.98
CA LYS A 159 -34.25 -2.18 -21.57
C LYS A 159 -34.79 -0.77 -21.42
N GLU A 160 -35.46 -0.52 -20.30
CA GLU A 160 -35.82 0.85 -19.88
C GLU A 160 -34.60 1.58 -19.32
N SER A 161 -34.57 2.91 -19.46
CA SER A 161 -33.43 3.72 -19.02
C SER A 161 -33.08 3.56 -17.54
N GLU A 162 -34.06 3.31 -16.67
CA GLU A 162 -33.86 3.05 -15.24
C GLU A 162 -33.08 1.75 -14.96
N GLU A 163 -33.33 0.70 -15.74
CA GLU A 163 -32.63 -0.58 -15.62
C GLU A 163 -31.15 -0.41 -16.03
N ILE A 164 -30.92 0.29 -17.14
CA ILE A 164 -29.55 0.58 -17.61
C ILE A 164 -28.83 1.46 -16.60
N ASN A 165 -29.47 2.50 -16.07
CA ASN A 165 -28.88 3.35 -15.04
C ASN A 165 -28.51 2.56 -13.78
N THR A 166 -29.29 1.55 -13.42
CA THR A 166 -28.97 0.65 -12.30
C THR A 166 -27.72 -0.18 -12.62
N LEU A 167 -27.61 -0.71 -13.84
CA LEU A 167 -26.43 -1.45 -14.29
C LEU A 167 -25.19 -0.57 -14.37
N LEU A 168 -25.31 0.65 -14.92
CA LEU A 168 -24.23 1.62 -15.00
C LEU A 168 -23.75 2.04 -13.60
N ASN A 169 -24.66 2.29 -12.66
CA ASN A 169 -24.29 2.61 -11.29
C ASN A 169 -23.68 1.40 -10.56
N LYS A 170 -24.10 0.17 -10.88
CA LYS A 170 -23.48 -1.06 -10.37
C LYS A 170 -22.11 -1.34 -11.00
N LYS A 171 -21.83 -0.88 -12.22
CA LYS A 171 -20.56 -1.12 -12.91
C LYS A 171 -19.53 -0.02 -12.64
N TYR A 172 -19.99 1.23 -12.65
CA TYR A 172 -19.17 2.44 -12.61
C TYR A 172 -19.39 3.31 -11.38
N GLY A 173 -20.41 3.02 -10.57
CA GLY A 173 -20.62 3.71 -9.30
C GLY A 173 -19.70 3.19 -8.21
N VAL A 174 -19.57 3.96 -7.13
CA VAL A 174 -18.63 3.73 -6.01
C VAL A 174 -18.75 2.34 -5.38
N LEU A 175 -19.96 1.78 -5.31
CA LEU A 175 -20.22 0.42 -4.80
C LEU A 175 -19.89 -0.68 -5.82
N GLY A 176 -20.00 -0.36 -7.11
CA GLY A 176 -19.69 -1.25 -8.22
C GLY A 176 -18.20 -1.46 -8.45
N LEU A 177 -17.43 -0.40 -8.25
CA LEU A 177 -15.97 -0.48 -8.23
C LEU A 177 -15.49 -1.45 -7.15
N ALA A 178 -16.12 -1.55 -5.97
CA ALA A 178 -15.74 -2.52 -4.95
C ALA A 178 -15.95 -3.98 -5.41
N ASP A 179 -17.06 -4.28 -6.11
CA ASP A 179 -17.34 -5.61 -6.66
C ASP A 179 -16.47 -5.94 -7.87
N VAL A 180 -16.19 -4.96 -8.74
CA VAL A 180 -15.30 -5.11 -9.91
C VAL A 180 -13.86 -5.21 -9.46
N ILE A 181 -13.43 -4.46 -8.44
CA ILE A 181 -12.11 -4.56 -7.80
C ILE A 181 -12.01 -5.90 -7.08
N ALA A 182 -13.03 -6.35 -6.33
CA ALA A 182 -13.01 -7.67 -5.72
C ALA A 182 -12.90 -8.78 -6.78
N LYS A 183 -13.63 -8.66 -7.89
CA LYS A 183 -13.58 -9.64 -8.99
C LYS A 183 -12.29 -9.55 -9.80
N LYS A 184 -11.73 -8.37 -10.01
CA LYS A 184 -10.39 -8.18 -10.60
C LYS A 184 -9.29 -8.63 -9.66
N ILE A 185 -9.46 -8.47 -8.35
CA ILE A 185 -8.57 -9.07 -7.35
C ILE A 185 -8.68 -10.58 -7.46
N THR A 186 -9.87 -11.18 -7.52
CA THR A 186 -10.00 -12.63 -7.75
C THR A 186 -9.45 -13.07 -9.11
N GLU A 187 -9.68 -12.32 -10.20
CA GLU A 187 -9.19 -12.65 -11.54
C GLU A 187 -7.67 -12.40 -11.67
N MET A 188 -7.11 -11.38 -11.02
CA MET A 188 -5.67 -11.13 -10.91
C MET A 188 -4.99 -12.11 -9.95
N ASP A 189 -5.66 -12.54 -8.89
CA ASP A 189 -5.21 -13.59 -7.99
C ASP A 189 -5.18 -14.92 -8.75
N LEU A 190 -6.22 -15.23 -9.54
CA LEU A 190 -6.29 -16.40 -10.42
C LEU A 190 -5.33 -16.33 -11.62
N GLU A 191 -5.05 -15.15 -12.18
CA GLU A 191 -4.03 -14.96 -13.23
C GLU A 191 -2.60 -14.96 -12.66
N SER A 192 -2.42 -14.60 -11.38
CA SER A 192 -1.15 -14.74 -10.66
C SER A 192 -0.87 -16.17 -10.18
N GLU A 193 -1.93 -16.96 -9.98
CA GLU A 193 -1.88 -18.40 -9.72
C GLU A 193 -1.88 -19.25 -11.01
N ALA A 194 -2.15 -18.64 -12.18
CA ALA A 194 -1.99 -19.30 -13.46
C ALA A 194 -0.48 -19.44 -13.73
N GLU A 195 0.09 -20.57 -13.29
CA GLU A 195 1.43 -21.02 -13.64
C GLU A 195 1.65 -20.82 -15.15
N GLN A 196 2.41 -19.79 -15.51
CA GLN A 196 3.00 -19.73 -16.84
C GLN A 196 3.79 -21.03 -17.02
N PRO A 197 3.67 -21.73 -18.16
CA PRO A 197 4.38 -22.99 -18.35
C PRO A 197 5.88 -22.74 -18.15
N GLU A 198 6.42 -23.20 -17.02
CA GLU A 198 7.84 -23.06 -16.69
C GLU A 198 8.64 -23.75 -17.79
N VAL A 199 9.27 -22.96 -18.66
CA VAL A 199 10.31 -23.46 -19.55
C VAL A 199 11.46 -23.86 -18.63
N SER A 200 11.54 -25.14 -18.30
CA SER A 200 12.43 -25.69 -17.29
C SER A 200 13.89 -25.72 -17.77
N PHE A 201 14.56 -24.57 -17.80
CA PHE A 201 15.98 -24.45 -18.08
C PHE A 201 16.76 -23.97 -16.84
N THR A 202 18.06 -24.27 -16.80
CA THR A 202 19.00 -23.80 -15.77
C THR A 202 20.12 -23.06 -16.48
N ARG A 203 20.63 -21.98 -15.88
CA ARG A 203 21.84 -21.30 -16.37
C ARG A 203 23.10 -21.85 -15.71
N ASN A 204 22.95 -22.79 -14.77
CA ASN A 204 24.01 -23.43 -13.97
C ASN A 204 24.99 -22.41 -13.36
N PRO A 205 24.50 -21.39 -12.63
CA PRO A 205 25.39 -20.40 -12.03
C PRO A 205 26.27 -21.03 -10.95
N LYS A 206 27.46 -20.45 -10.79
CA LYS A 206 28.33 -20.66 -9.62
C LYS A 206 28.29 -19.42 -8.74
N VAL A 207 28.33 -19.61 -7.43
CA VAL A 207 28.36 -18.54 -6.44
C VAL A 207 29.52 -17.59 -6.74
N LYS A 208 30.71 -18.14 -7.00
CA LYS A 208 31.89 -17.36 -7.38
C LYS A 208 31.68 -16.54 -8.66
N ASP A 209 31.08 -17.13 -9.69
CA ASP A 209 30.91 -16.48 -10.99
C ASP A 209 29.97 -15.27 -10.88
N TYR A 210 28.93 -15.39 -10.06
CA TYR A 210 28.05 -14.28 -9.76
C TYR A 210 28.71 -13.21 -8.88
N LEU A 211 29.44 -13.60 -7.82
CA LEU A 211 30.19 -12.65 -6.99
C LEU A 211 31.25 -11.87 -7.80
N ASN A 212 31.82 -12.48 -8.83
CA ASN A 212 32.72 -11.78 -9.75
C ASN A 212 32.03 -10.68 -10.58
N SER A 213 30.70 -10.65 -10.65
CA SER A 213 29.96 -9.56 -11.29
C SER A 213 29.85 -8.32 -10.39
N TYR A 214 29.98 -8.47 -9.07
CA TYR A 214 29.80 -7.38 -8.10
C TYR A 214 30.94 -6.37 -8.16
N ASN A 215 30.72 -5.16 -7.67
CA ASN A 215 31.84 -4.24 -7.53
C ASN A 215 32.72 -4.66 -6.32
N LYS A 216 33.95 -4.15 -6.24
CA LYS A 216 34.88 -4.55 -5.16
C LYS A 216 34.41 -4.07 -3.78
N GLU A 217 33.68 -2.96 -3.72
CA GLU A 217 33.18 -2.37 -2.47
C GLU A 217 32.11 -3.28 -1.84
N ASP A 218 31.15 -3.75 -2.64
CA ASP A 218 30.11 -4.71 -2.22
C ASP A 218 30.75 -5.99 -1.67
N LEU A 219 31.76 -6.53 -2.36
CA LEU A 219 32.48 -7.72 -1.91
C LEU A 219 33.23 -7.50 -0.59
N ILE A 220 33.78 -6.30 -0.36
CA ILE A 220 34.42 -5.96 0.91
C ILE A 220 33.37 -5.93 2.04
N GLU A 221 32.17 -5.43 1.77
CA GLU A 221 31.07 -5.44 2.75
C GLU A 221 30.63 -6.87 3.08
N SER A 222 30.37 -7.71 2.08
CA SER A 222 30.06 -9.14 2.29
C SER A 222 31.19 -9.87 3.03
N ALA A 223 32.46 -9.57 2.71
CA ALA A 223 33.61 -10.14 3.41
C ALA A 223 33.64 -9.74 4.89
N LYS A 224 33.32 -8.49 5.24
CA LYS A 224 33.24 -8.04 6.63
C LYS A 224 32.14 -8.76 7.40
N GLU A 225 30.95 -8.90 6.81
CA GLU A 225 29.84 -9.66 7.43
C GLU A 225 30.24 -11.10 7.73
N LEU A 226 30.93 -11.74 6.78
CA LEU A 226 31.43 -13.11 6.91
C LEU A 226 32.73 -13.21 7.72
N LYS A 227 33.21 -12.10 8.30
CA LYS A 227 34.44 -12.00 9.11
C LYS A 227 35.69 -12.49 8.36
N ILE A 228 35.77 -12.21 7.06
CA ILE A 228 36.89 -12.49 6.17
C ILE A 228 37.86 -11.29 6.18
N SER A 229 39.15 -11.55 6.39
CA SER A 229 40.19 -10.53 6.32
C SER A 229 40.37 -10.06 4.88
N CYS A 230 40.08 -8.78 4.62
CA CYS A 230 40.01 -8.21 3.26
C CYS A 230 41.25 -7.39 2.84
N GLU A 231 42.23 -7.19 3.72
CA GLU A 231 43.42 -6.38 3.42
C GLU A 231 44.27 -7.00 2.29
N GLY A 232 44.51 -6.22 1.24
CA GLY A 232 45.39 -6.60 0.13
C GLY A 232 44.78 -7.52 -0.93
N LEU A 233 43.54 -8.00 -0.75
CA LEU A 233 42.92 -8.94 -1.67
C LEU A 233 42.45 -8.29 -2.99
N SER A 234 42.60 -9.02 -4.09
CA SER A 234 41.98 -8.72 -5.38
C SER A 234 40.46 -8.93 -5.33
N LYS A 235 39.74 -8.45 -6.34
CA LYS A 235 38.29 -8.67 -6.45
C LYS A 235 37.97 -10.16 -6.59
N GLU A 236 38.75 -10.86 -7.42
CA GLU A 236 38.62 -12.29 -7.68
C GLU A 236 38.97 -13.13 -6.45
N GLU A 237 40.00 -12.72 -5.69
CA GLU A 237 40.36 -13.36 -4.42
C GLU A 237 39.28 -13.17 -3.35
N LEU A 238 38.66 -11.99 -3.28
CA LEU A 238 37.50 -11.75 -2.41
C LEU A 238 36.32 -12.65 -2.79
N ALA A 239 35.96 -12.69 -4.08
CA ALA A 239 34.86 -13.52 -4.57
C ALA A 239 35.10 -15.02 -4.28
N GLU A 240 36.34 -15.51 -4.42
CA GLU A 240 36.71 -16.88 -4.08
C GLU A 240 36.51 -17.17 -2.58
N GLN A 241 37.03 -16.30 -1.70
CA GLN A 241 36.94 -16.51 -0.26
C GLN A 241 35.50 -16.39 0.26
N ILE A 242 34.72 -15.46 -0.29
CA ILE A 242 33.29 -15.30 0.02
C ILE A 242 32.53 -16.54 -0.45
N ALA A 243 32.72 -16.99 -1.69
CA ALA A 243 32.06 -18.20 -2.19
C ALA A 243 32.38 -19.42 -1.31
N ALA A 244 33.64 -19.60 -0.92
CA ALA A 244 34.06 -20.68 -0.03
C ALA A 244 33.39 -20.60 1.35
N LYS A 245 33.12 -19.40 1.88
CA LYS A 245 32.40 -19.24 3.15
C LYS A 245 30.89 -19.35 3.04
N VAL A 246 30.28 -18.83 1.97
CA VAL A 246 28.85 -18.99 1.70
C VAL A 246 28.50 -20.48 1.58
N LEU A 247 29.39 -21.28 0.98
CA LEU A 247 29.24 -22.73 0.80
C LEU A 247 29.77 -23.58 1.97
N ASP A 248 30.24 -22.96 3.05
CA ASP A 248 30.63 -23.67 4.27
C ASP A 248 29.37 -24.12 5.04
N PRO A 249 29.19 -25.43 5.33
CA PRO A 249 27.98 -25.92 5.99
C PRO A 249 27.68 -25.28 7.34
N GLU A 250 28.69 -24.93 8.14
CA GLU A 250 28.49 -24.32 9.45
C GLU A 250 28.11 -22.84 9.33
N VAL A 251 28.69 -22.13 8.36
CA VAL A 251 28.28 -20.76 8.03
C VAL A 251 26.84 -20.74 7.52
N MET A 252 26.48 -21.64 6.61
CA MET A 252 25.12 -21.74 6.09
C MET A 252 24.12 -22.05 7.21
N LYS A 253 24.41 -23.02 8.09
CA LYS A 253 23.59 -23.26 9.30
C LYS A 253 23.40 -21.99 10.12
N SER A 254 24.47 -21.26 10.39
CA SER A 254 24.40 -20.01 11.15
C SER A 254 23.54 -18.94 10.48
N ILE A 255 23.54 -18.86 9.14
CA ILE A 255 22.70 -17.92 8.39
C ILE A 255 21.23 -18.34 8.44
N PHE A 256 20.91 -19.62 8.25
CA PHE A 256 19.54 -20.12 8.34
C PHE A 256 18.93 -19.96 9.74
N LEU A 257 19.74 -20.06 10.80
CA LEU A 257 19.28 -19.78 12.17
C LEU A 257 18.88 -18.31 12.40
N GLN A 258 19.28 -17.41 11.49
CA GLN A 258 18.92 -15.99 11.45
C GLN A 258 17.84 -15.70 10.39
N ALA A 259 17.30 -16.69 9.68
CA ALA A 259 16.24 -16.48 8.70
C ALA A 259 14.87 -16.74 9.33
N ASP A 260 13.88 -15.90 9.00
CA ASP A 260 12.51 -16.10 9.44
C ASP A 260 11.82 -17.23 8.70
N GLU A 261 10.78 -17.82 9.30
CA GLU A 261 10.11 -18.99 8.73
C GLU A 261 9.57 -18.73 7.32
N TRP A 262 9.07 -17.53 7.03
CA TRP A 262 8.58 -17.19 5.68
C TRP A 262 9.72 -17.04 4.67
N GLU A 263 10.90 -16.57 5.10
CA GLU A 263 12.08 -16.48 4.23
C GLU A 263 12.59 -17.88 3.91
N ILE A 264 12.65 -18.77 4.91
CA ILE A 264 13.04 -20.18 4.71
C ILE A 264 12.06 -20.87 3.77
N ALA A 265 10.75 -20.65 3.94
CA ALA A 265 9.74 -21.21 3.04
C ALA A 265 9.88 -20.68 1.59
N ALA A 266 10.19 -19.38 1.43
CA ALA A 266 10.48 -18.80 0.12
C ALA A 266 11.74 -19.40 -0.50
N PHE A 267 12.80 -19.59 0.28
CA PHE A 267 14.03 -20.25 -0.15
C PHE A 267 13.79 -21.71 -0.55
N ASP A 268 13.06 -22.48 0.26
CA ASP A 268 12.69 -23.86 -0.05
C ASP A 268 11.95 -23.93 -1.39
N HIS A 269 10.95 -23.08 -1.59
CA HIS A 269 10.22 -22.99 -2.85
C HIS A 269 11.16 -22.64 -4.02
N ALA A 270 11.98 -21.61 -3.87
CA ALA A 270 12.96 -21.19 -4.88
C ALA A 270 13.98 -22.30 -5.22
N SER A 271 14.40 -23.11 -4.24
CA SER A 271 15.36 -24.20 -4.43
C SER A 271 14.82 -25.36 -5.27
N THR A 272 13.50 -25.51 -5.35
CA THR A 272 12.86 -26.51 -6.22
C THR A 272 12.66 -26.03 -7.65
N ARG A 273 12.68 -24.70 -7.85
CA ARG A 273 12.59 -24.05 -9.16
C ARG A 273 13.97 -24.03 -9.80
N LYS A 274 14.02 -24.13 -11.13
CA LYS A 274 15.27 -23.92 -11.89
C LYS A 274 15.54 -22.43 -12.07
N CYS A 275 15.96 -21.98 -13.24
CA CYS A 275 15.97 -20.56 -13.57
C CYS A 275 14.51 -20.11 -13.79
N PHE A 276 13.99 -19.25 -12.91
CA PHE A 276 12.59 -18.80 -12.94
C PHE A 276 12.49 -17.29 -13.13
N LEU A 277 11.42 -16.82 -13.75
CA LEU A 277 11.11 -15.39 -13.81
C LEU A 277 10.60 -14.95 -12.44
N ALA A 278 11.34 -14.08 -11.76
CA ALA A 278 11.01 -13.64 -10.41
C ALA A 278 9.97 -12.51 -10.44
N THR A 279 8.89 -12.72 -9.70
CA THR A 279 7.87 -11.70 -9.44
C THR A 279 8.36 -10.67 -8.42
N HIS A 280 7.64 -9.55 -8.28
CA HIS A 280 7.92 -8.59 -7.20
C HIS A 280 7.87 -9.24 -5.82
N LYS A 281 6.95 -10.19 -5.62
CA LYS A 281 6.86 -10.96 -4.38
C LYS A 281 8.10 -11.83 -4.16
N ASP A 282 8.58 -12.54 -5.19
CA ASP A 282 9.80 -13.34 -5.09
C ASP A 282 10.99 -12.48 -4.67
N TRP A 283 11.19 -11.32 -5.30
CA TRP A 283 12.30 -10.42 -4.96
C TRP A 283 12.27 -9.96 -3.50
N LYS A 284 11.08 -9.65 -2.99
CA LYS A 284 10.90 -9.25 -1.60
C LYS A 284 11.14 -10.40 -0.62
N GLU A 285 10.56 -11.58 -0.86
CA GLU A 285 10.65 -12.71 0.07
C GLU A 285 12.03 -13.40 0.03
N LEU A 286 12.77 -13.26 -1.07
CA LEU A 286 14.12 -13.82 -1.24
C LEU A 286 15.24 -12.81 -0.98
N GLU A 287 14.92 -11.54 -0.72
CA GLU A 287 15.91 -10.46 -0.53
C GLU A 287 17.00 -10.84 0.47
N TRP A 288 16.60 -11.37 1.63
CA TRP A 288 17.53 -11.81 2.67
C TRP A 288 18.54 -12.85 2.16
N PHE A 289 18.05 -13.92 1.53
CA PHE A 289 18.92 -14.98 0.99
C PHE A 289 19.74 -14.52 -0.21
N SER A 290 19.22 -13.58 -1.00
CA SER A 290 19.98 -12.92 -2.07
C SER A 290 21.15 -12.11 -1.50
N ASN A 291 20.91 -11.31 -0.47
CA ASN A 291 21.93 -10.54 0.24
C ASN A 291 23.00 -11.43 0.90
N LYS A 292 22.63 -12.65 1.30
CA LYS A 292 23.58 -13.67 1.82
C LYS A 292 24.27 -14.49 0.72
N GLY A 293 24.04 -14.18 -0.56
CA GLY A 293 24.73 -14.78 -1.70
C GLY A 293 24.19 -16.16 -2.11
N TYR A 294 22.98 -16.51 -1.70
CA TYR A 294 22.36 -17.80 -1.99
C TYR A 294 21.43 -17.80 -3.22
N ILE A 295 21.03 -16.61 -3.69
CA ILE A 295 20.17 -16.43 -4.86
C ILE A 295 20.91 -15.58 -5.89
N VAL A 296 20.92 -16.03 -7.15
CA VAL A 296 21.49 -15.27 -8.27
C VAL A 296 20.36 -14.53 -8.98
N ALA A 297 20.49 -13.20 -9.05
CA ALA A 297 19.59 -12.34 -9.81
C ALA A 297 20.18 -11.99 -11.18
N TYR A 298 19.41 -12.17 -12.25
CA TYR A 298 19.81 -11.82 -13.60
C TYR A 298 19.15 -10.52 -14.07
N SER A 299 19.81 -9.83 -15.01
CA SER A 299 19.33 -8.56 -15.58
C SER A 299 18.00 -8.66 -16.34
N ASP A 300 17.58 -9.87 -16.71
CA ASP A 300 16.31 -10.15 -17.38
C ASP A 300 15.23 -10.65 -16.40
N ASN A 301 15.33 -10.22 -15.13
CA ASN A 301 14.40 -10.51 -14.03
C ASN A 301 14.26 -12.01 -13.69
N HIS A 302 15.15 -12.86 -14.19
CA HIS A 302 15.21 -14.24 -13.75
C HIS A 302 15.99 -14.35 -12.43
N ALA A 303 15.67 -15.36 -11.63
CA ALA A 303 16.44 -15.76 -10.47
C ALA A 303 16.70 -17.27 -10.50
N GLU A 304 17.78 -17.70 -9.84
CA GLU A 304 18.14 -19.10 -9.71
C GLU A 304 18.95 -19.35 -8.43
N VAL A 305 18.65 -20.45 -7.73
CA VAL A 305 19.47 -20.93 -6.61
C VAL A 305 20.61 -21.78 -7.18
N PRO A 306 21.90 -21.43 -6.98
CA PRO A 306 23.00 -22.23 -7.50
C PRO A 306 22.97 -23.69 -7.00
N GLN A 307 23.27 -24.65 -7.87
CA GLN A 307 23.20 -26.08 -7.53
C GLN A 307 24.14 -26.46 -6.37
N GLU A 308 25.26 -25.76 -6.22
CA GLU A 308 26.20 -25.94 -5.09
C GLU A 308 25.65 -25.43 -3.76
N VAL A 309 24.82 -24.38 -3.79
CA VAL A 309 24.08 -23.92 -2.61
C VAL A 309 23.05 -24.97 -2.21
N ILE A 310 22.26 -25.47 -3.17
CA ILE A 310 21.26 -26.53 -2.93
C ILE A 310 21.94 -27.79 -2.37
N ALA A 311 23.10 -28.17 -2.90
CA ALA A 311 23.85 -29.34 -2.45
C ALA A 311 24.32 -29.22 -0.99
N VAL A 312 24.77 -28.04 -0.56
CA VAL A 312 25.15 -27.79 0.85
C VAL A 312 23.91 -27.70 1.73
N TYR A 313 22.85 -27.02 1.27
CA TYR A 313 21.59 -26.91 2.00
C TYR A 313 21.00 -28.29 2.32
N ASN A 314 20.95 -29.19 1.35
CA ASN A 314 20.46 -30.57 1.54
C ASN A 314 21.27 -31.38 2.55
N GLN A 315 22.54 -31.03 2.80
CA GLN A 315 23.36 -31.70 3.83
C GLN A 315 23.01 -31.22 5.24
N ILE A 316 22.59 -29.96 5.37
CA ILE A 316 22.35 -29.32 6.67
C ILE A 316 20.88 -29.27 7.07
N ASN A 317 19.96 -29.35 6.09
CA ASN A 317 18.50 -29.23 6.25
C ASN A 317 17.92 -30.47 6.95
N THR A 318 18.23 -30.58 8.23
CA THR A 318 17.83 -31.65 9.13
C THR A 318 16.58 -31.23 9.93
N PRO A 319 15.73 -32.17 10.37
CA PRO A 319 14.60 -31.85 11.24
C PRO A 319 15.00 -31.06 12.49
N GLU A 320 16.19 -31.33 13.04
CA GLU A 320 16.74 -30.62 14.19
C GLU A 320 17.05 -29.15 13.87
N LEU A 321 17.66 -28.87 12.71
CA LEU A 321 17.90 -27.49 12.26
C LEU A 321 16.59 -26.76 11.99
N GLN A 322 15.65 -27.40 11.29
CA GLN A 322 14.34 -26.82 10.99
C GLN A 322 13.60 -26.43 12.27
N GLU A 323 13.55 -27.33 13.26
CA GLU A 323 12.95 -27.03 14.56
C GLU A 323 13.64 -25.85 15.25
N LYS A 324 14.97 -25.78 15.16
CA LYS A 324 15.73 -24.68 15.75
C LYS A 324 15.45 -23.34 15.08
N CYS A 325 15.40 -23.30 13.74
CA CYS A 325 15.03 -22.10 13.00
C CYS A 325 13.63 -21.63 13.39
N ARG A 326 12.65 -22.54 13.51
CA ARG A 326 11.30 -22.20 13.98
C ARG A 326 11.30 -21.58 15.38
N GLN A 327 12.06 -22.14 16.31
CA GLN A 327 12.18 -21.61 17.68
C GLN A 327 12.76 -20.21 17.72
N LEU A 328 13.84 -19.95 16.96
CA LEU A 328 14.51 -18.65 16.91
C LEU A 328 13.71 -17.61 16.14
N SER A 329 13.12 -17.95 14.99
CA SER A 329 12.23 -17.06 14.24
C SER A 329 11.01 -16.66 15.07
N TRP A 330 10.37 -17.62 15.78
CA TRP A 330 9.24 -17.26 16.65
C TRP A 330 9.65 -16.34 17.80
N MET A 331 10.83 -16.56 18.40
CA MET A 331 11.36 -15.68 19.43
C MET A 331 11.62 -14.26 18.89
N ARG A 332 12.21 -14.14 17.69
CA ARG A 332 12.40 -12.84 17.02
C ARG A 332 11.09 -12.13 16.75
N SER A 333 10.09 -12.82 16.21
CA SER A 333 8.75 -12.26 16.01
C SER A 333 8.16 -11.73 17.32
N CYS A 334 8.34 -12.46 18.44
CA CYS A 334 7.92 -11.98 19.76
C CYS A 334 8.70 -10.72 20.22
N GLN A 335 10.02 -10.66 19.97
CA GLN A 335 10.85 -9.51 20.29
C GLN A 335 10.50 -8.28 19.45
N SER A 336 10.31 -8.45 18.14
CA SER A 336 9.87 -7.39 17.22
C SER A 336 8.52 -6.83 17.65
N MET A 337 7.54 -7.70 17.92
CA MET A 337 6.23 -7.27 18.41
C MET A 337 6.35 -6.52 19.75
N MET A 338 7.07 -7.08 20.73
CA MET A 338 7.34 -6.43 22.02
C MET A 338 7.96 -5.04 21.84
N GLY A 339 8.94 -4.91 20.94
CA GLY A 339 9.60 -3.63 20.65
C GLY A 339 8.64 -2.60 20.05
N LEU A 340 7.81 -3.02 19.10
CA LEU A 340 6.85 -2.15 18.41
C LEU A 340 5.72 -1.67 19.33
N ILE A 341 5.13 -2.55 20.16
CA ILE A 341 3.93 -2.20 20.93
C ILE A 341 4.17 -1.90 22.42
N TYR A 342 5.34 -2.25 22.98
CA TYR A 342 5.68 -1.92 24.38
C TYR A 342 7.00 -1.14 24.53
N ALA A 343 7.96 -1.33 23.63
CA ALA A 343 9.38 -0.95 23.74
C ALA A 343 10.14 -1.53 24.95
N ILE A 344 9.47 -1.74 26.08
CA ILE A 344 9.96 -2.36 27.29
C ILE A 344 8.87 -3.22 27.93
N ALA A 345 9.20 -4.45 28.32
CA ALA A 345 8.27 -5.32 29.02
C ALA A 345 9.00 -6.30 29.97
N PRO A 346 8.38 -6.68 31.10
CA PRO A 346 8.89 -7.78 31.92
C PRO A 346 9.01 -9.08 31.12
N LEU A 347 10.04 -9.89 31.39
CA LEU A 347 10.26 -11.17 30.68
C LEU A 347 9.06 -12.12 30.77
N LYS A 348 8.33 -12.10 31.88
CA LYS A 348 7.07 -12.86 32.05
C LYS A 348 6.00 -12.53 31.00
N ILE A 349 5.98 -11.31 30.47
CA ILE A 349 5.03 -10.89 29.43
C ILE A 349 5.44 -11.48 28.09
N VAL A 350 6.72 -11.38 27.74
CA VAL A 350 7.28 -12.01 26.52
C VAL A 350 7.13 -13.53 26.57
N TYR A 351 7.33 -14.15 27.73
CA TYR A 351 7.07 -15.57 27.95
C TYR A 351 5.60 -15.96 27.72
N ARG A 352 4.65 -15.11 28.15
CA ARG A 352 3.22 -15.33 27.86
C ARG A 352 2.92 -15.23 26.37
N MET A 353 3.52 -14.28 25.66
CA MET A 353 3.39 -14.15 24.20
C MET A 353 3.96 -15.37 23.49
N TYR A 354 5.19 -15.78 23.83
CA TYR A 354 5.86 -16.91 23.20
C TYR A 354 5.04 -18.20 23.29
N ARG A 355 4.40 -18.46 24.43
CA ARG A 355 3.60 -19.66 24.67
C ARG A 355 2.24 -19.67 23.97
N LYS A 356 1.83 -18.59 23.30
CA LYS A 356 0.56 -18.52 22.57
C LYS A 356 0.55 -19.43 21.34
N ARG A 357 1.70 -19.62 20.69
CA ARG A 357 1.80 -20.45 19.50
C ARG A 357 1.74 -21.92 19.86
N ASP A 358 0.86 -22.65 19.19
CA ASP A 358 0.74 -24.09 19.38
C ASP A 358 2.06 -24.78 18.98
N GLY A 359 2.49 -25.75 19.78
CA GLY A 359 3.83 -26.36 19.68
C GLY A 359 4.93 -25.65 20.50
N PHE A 360 4.71 -24.40 20.96
CA PHE A 360 5.72 -23.60 21.66
C PHE A 360 5.41 -23.39 23.16
N ARG A 361 4.56 -24.24 23.74
CA ARG A 361 4.22 -24.21 25.18
C ARG A 361 5.35 -24.83 26.02
N VAL A 362 6.51 -24.20 26.01
CA VAL A 362 7.69 -24.59 26.78
C VAL A 362 7.63 -24.06 28.21
N ASN A 363 8.50 -24.59 29.09
CA ASN A 363 8.69 -24.05 30.44
C ASN A 363 9.59 -22.79 30.40
N TYR A 364 9.71 -22.10 31.54
CA TYR A 364 10.46 -20.83 31.61
C TYR A 364 11.96 -21.01 31.36
N GLU A 365 12.55 -22.10 31.84
CA GLU A 365 13.96 -22.42 31.61
C GLU A 365 14.26 -22.56 30.12
N LYS A 366 13.44 -23.34 29.40
CA LYS A 366 13.60 -23.53 27.95
C LYS A 366 13.36 -22.25 27.16
N PHE A 367 12.41 -21.42 27.60
CA PHE A 367 12.21 -20.09 27.04
C PHE A 367 13.47 -19.22 27.16
N MET A 368 14.09 -19.20 28.35
CA MET A 368 15.33 -18.44 28.59
C MET A 368 16.51 -18.98 27.77
N GLU A 369 16.62 -20.30 27.60
CA GLU A 369 17.64 -20.89 26.71
C GLU A 369 17.52 -20.36 25.27
N ILE A 370 16.31 -20.38 24.71
CA ILE A 370 16.05 -19.92 23.34
C ILE A 370 16.31 -18.42 23.22
N LEU A 371 15.89 -17.63 24.22
CA LEU A 371 16.08 -16.19 24.26
C LEU A 371 17.57 -15.80 24.33
N ASN A 372 18.34 -16.46 25.18
CA ASN A 372 19.77 -16.19 25.34
C ASN A 372 20.53 -16.57 24.06
N GLU A 373 20.20 -17.71 23.46
CA GLU A 373 20.82 -18.13 22.21
C GLU A 373 20.52 -17.16 21.05
N LEU A 374 19.31 -16.59 21.02
CA LEU A 374 18.98 -15.55 20.05
C LEU A 374 19.79 -14.28 20.31
N SER A 375 19.95 -13.87 21.57
CA SER A 375 20.68 -12.65 21.94
C SER A 375 22.16 -12.67 21.56
N GLU A 376 22.76 -13.86 21.36
CA GLU A 376 24.11 -14.00 20.83
C GLU A 376 24.20 -13.77 19.31
N LYS A 377 23.06 -13.93 18.60
CA LYS A 377 22.97 -13.88 17.13
C LYS A 377 22.29 -12.62 16.62
N ASP A 378 21.41 -12.03 17.42
CA ASP A 378 20.56 -10.91 17.04
C ASP A 378 20.64 -9.79 18.08
N ASP A 379 20.60 -8.54 17.59
CA ASP A 379 20.90 -7.34 18.34
C ASP A 379 19.67 -6.45 18.59
N ILE A 380 18.44 -6.96 18.43
CA ILE A 380 17.24 -6.13 18.54
C ILE A 380 16.83 -5.77 19.97
N CYS A 381 17.14 -6.59 20.98
CA CYS A 381 16.75 -6.36 22.37
C CYS A 381 17.92 -6.57 23.35
N ILE A 382 17.82 -5.98 24.54
CA ILE A 382 18.64 -6.33 25.71
C ILE A 382 17.77 -6.80 26.87
N ILE A 383 18.38 -7.51 27.80
CA ILE A 383 17.76 -7.90 29.07
C ILE A 383 18.42 -7.12 30.20
N LYS A 384 17.61 -6.41 31.00
CA LYS A 384 18.05 -5.67 32.18
C LYS A 384 16.98 -5.78 33.26
N ASP A 385 17.37 -6.16 34.47
CA ASP A 385 16.49 -6.22 35.65
C ASP A 385 15.18 -7.01 35.43
N ASP A 386 15.26 -8.20 34.82
CA ASP A 386 14.11 -9.06 34.44
C ASP A 386 13.14 -8.43 33.42
N LYS A 387 13.59 -7.39 32.72
CA LYS A 387 12.86 -6.74 31.62
C LYS A 387 13.62 -6.90 30.31
N MET A 388 12.86 -7.06 29.24
CA MET A 388 13.34 -6.96 27.88
C MET A 388 13.13 -5.53 27.40
N ILE A 389 14.17 -4.96 26.79
CA ILE A 389 14.19 -3.56 26.32
C ILE A 389 14.61 -3.56 24.86
N TRP A 390 13.81 -2.89 24.03
CA TRP A 390 14.12 -2.71 22.62
C TRP A 390 15.29 -1.75 22.45
N LYS A 391 16.28 -2.13 21.63
CA LYS A 391 17.53 -1.35 21.55
C LYS A 391 17.34 0.07 21.03
N ALA A 392 16.34 0.28 20.17
CA ALA A 392 16.02 1.60 19.61
C ALA A 392 15.69 2.65 20.69
N VAL A 393 15.28 2.25 21.89
CA VAL A 393 14.94 3.16 23.00
C VAL A 393 15.99 3.21 24.11
N LEU A 394 17.18 2.66 23.88
CA LEU A 394 18.30 2.73 24.83
C LEU A 394 18.98 4.10 24.84
N GLN A 395 18.97 4.79 23.70
CA GLN A 395 19.55 6.13 23.60
C GLN A 395 18.87 7.06 24.60
N ASP A 396 19.69 7.80 25.36
CA ASP A 396 19.25 8.74 26.40
C ASP A 396 18.32 8.14 27.47
N ASN A 397 18.39 6.81 27.66
CA ASN A 397 17.50 6.03 28.54
C ASN A 397 16.01 6.29 28.27
N LEU A 398 15.62 6.43 27.00
CA LEU A 398 14.23 6.70 26.63
C LEU A 398 13.24 5.67 27.19
N TYR A 399 13.66 4.41 27.30
CA TYR A 399 12.85 3.34 27.92
C TYR A 399 12.36 3.66 29.34
N GLU A 400 13.13 4.40 30.16
CA GLU A 400 12.74 4.77 31.52
C GLU A 400 11.54 5.73 31.50
N LYS A 401 11.54 6.69 30.56
CA LYS A 401 10.44 7.64 30.37
C LYS A 401 9.20 6.96 29.81
N ILE A 402 9.37 6.05 28.86
CA ILE A 402 8.28 5.26 28.30
C ILE A 402 7.63 4.43 29.41
N GLU A 403 8.43 3.73 30.22
CA GLU A 403 7.91 2.92 31.31
C GLU A 403 7.17 3.75 32.37
N GLU A 404 7.71 4.92 32.73
CA GLU A 404 7.05 5.88 33.63
C GLU A 404 5.68 6.31 33.08
N PHE A 405 5.60 6.64 31.79
CA PHE A 405 4.36 7.09 31.14
C PHE A 405 3.32 5.96 31.00
N GLN A 406 3.78 4.74 30.76
CA GLN A 406 2.92 3.55 30.70
C GLN A 406 2.27 3.24 32.07
N GLY A 407 2.93 3.57 33.17
CA GLY A 407 2.43 3.40 34.54
C GLY A 407 2.14 1.94 34.88
N ASP A 408 1.03 1.68 35.59
CA ASP A 408 0.65 0.35 36.09
C ASP A 408 -0.39 -0.37 35.21
N ARG A 409 -0.57 0.05 33.95
CA ARG A 409 -1.55 -0.56 33.04
C ARG A 409 -1.26 -2.05 32.80
N ASP A 410 -2.29 -2.85 32.57
CA ASP A 410 -2.08 -4.21 32.09
C ASP A 410 -1.45 -4.21 30.70
N PHE A 411 -0.71 -5.27 30.39
CA PHE A 411 -0.19 -5.49 29.05
C PHE A 411 -1.24 -6.17 28.19
N TYR A 412 -1.49 -5.61 27.00
CA TYR A 412 -2.09 -6.36 25.92
C TYR A 412 -1.28 -7.64 25.66
N ILE A 413 -1.88 -8.69 25.12
CA ILE A 413 -1.15 -9.89 24.70
C ILE A 413 -1.60 -10.22 23.29
N PRO A 414 -0.76 -9.97 22.27
CA PRO A 414 -1.15 -10.17 20.88
C PRO A 414 -1.44 -11.62 20.55
N THR A 415 -2.22 -11.81 19.48
CA THR A 415 -2.40 -13.14 18.89
C THR A 415 -1.15 -13.56 18.12
N VAL A 416 -1.11 -14.84 17.72
CA VAL A 416 -0.01 -15.36 16.90
C VAL A 416 0.01 -14.67 15.55
N GLU A 417 -1.17 -14.47 14.96
CA GLU A 417 -1.36 -13.83 13.65
C GLU A 417 -0.90 -12.36 13.69
N GLU A 418 -1.30 -11.60 14.72
CA GLU A 418 -0.81 -10.22 14.90
C GLU A 418 0.72 -10.20 15.06
N THR A 419 1.28 -11.10 15.85
CA THR A 419 2.73 -11.13 16.10
C THR A 419 3.51 -11.39 14.80
N LEU A 420 3.03 -12.32 13.96
CA LEU A 420 3.65 -12.63 12.67
C LEU A 420 3.45 -11.50 11.65
N ASP A 421 2.28 -10.86 11.63
CA ASP A 421 1.98 -9.72 10.75
C ASP A 421 2.90 -8.54 11.05
N TYR A 422 3.02 -8.17 12.33
CA TYR A 422 3.93 -7.09 12.75
C TYR A 422 5.40 -7.43 12.51
N ALA A 423 5.80 -8.69 12.72
CA ALA A 423 7.18 -9.10 12.45
C ALA A 423 7.54 -9.00 10.97
N LYS A 424 6.60 -9.34 10.06
CA LYS A 424 6.82 -9.28 8.61
C LYS A 424 6.70 -7.86 8.04
N HIS A 425 5.75 -7.06 8.52
CA HIS A 425 5.39 -5.78 7.90
C HIS A 425 5.79 -4.55 8.72
N GLY A 426 6.03 -4.69 10.03
CA GLY A 426 6.31 -3.57 10.94
C GLY A 426 5.08 -2.76 11.35
N TYR A 427 3.91 -3.07 10.81
CA TYR A 427 2.61 -2.43 11.09
C TYR A 427 1.48 -3.47 10.95
N PRO A 428 0.24 -3.20 11.43
CA PRO A 428 -0.87 -4.15 11.31
C PRO A 428 -1.42 -4.21 9.89
N SER A 429 -0.74 -4.91 8.98
CA SER A 429 -1.10 -4.98 7.56
C SER A 429 -2.45 -5.67 7.31
N GLN A 430 -2.88 -6.53 8.23
CA GLN A 430 -4.18 -7.19 8.15
C GLN A 430 -5.34 -6.33 8.70
N ASP A 431 -5.07 -5.22 9.38
CA ASP A 431 -6.13 -4.40 9.97
C ASP A 431 -6.93 -3.65 8.89
N VAL A 432 -8.25 -3.60 9.10
CA VAL A 432 -9.20 -3.02 8.13
C VAL A 432 -8.91 -1.54 7.88
N SER A 433 -8.50 -0.78 8.91
CA SER A 433 -8.21 0.65 8.77
C SER A 433 -6.92 0.90 7.98
N TYR A 434 -5.88 0.08 8.18
CA TYR A 434 -4.64 0.15 7.41
C TYR A 434 -4.84 -0.27 5.96
N ARG A 435 -5.68 -1.28 5.68
CA ARG A 435 -6.04 -1.65 4.30
C ARG A 435 -6.82 -0.56 3.59
N LYS A 436 -7.73 0.12 4.28
CA LYS A 436 -8.44 1.30 3.73
C LYS A 436 -7.47 2.43 3.39
N LEU A 437 -6.49 2.68 4.26
CA LEU A 437 -5.44 3.65 4.01
C LEU A 437 -4.58 3.24 2.80
N ALA A 438 -4.17 1.98 2.71
CA ALA A 438 -3.43 1.46 1.56
C ALA A 438 -4.20 1.66 0.25
N SER A 439 -5.50 1.33 0.22
CA SER A 439 -6.38 1.60 -0.92
C SER A 439 -6.46 3.09 -1.25
N PHE A 440 -6.60 3.97 -0.27
CA PHE A 440 -6.59 5.42 -0.53
C PHE A 440 -5.27 5.88 -1.17
N LEU A 441 -4.12 5.46 -0.64
CA LEU A 441 -2.80 5.83 -1.19
C LEU A 441 -2.63 5.31 -2.63
N ARG A 442 -3.12 4.11 -2.93
CA ARG A 442 -3.03 3.49 -4.25
C ARG A 442 -3.99 4.12 -5.26
N ASP A 443 -5.27 4.23 -4.87
CA ASP A 443 -6.36 4.50 -5.81
C ASP A 443 -6.57 6.00 -6.00
N GLU A 444 -6.37 6.80 -4.95
CA GLU A 444 -6.60 8.26 -4.97
C GLU A 444 -5.30 9.05 -5.15
N LEU A 445 -4.19 8.58 -4.57
CA LEU A 445 -2.89 9.25 -4.70
C LEU A 445 -1.95 8.57 -5.72
N HIS A 446 -2.37 7.47 -6.33
CA HIS A 446 -1.61 6.74 -7.36
C HIS A 446 -0.18 6.37 -6.92
N ILE A 447 -0.01 6.06 -5.63
CA ILE A 447 1.28 5.64 -5.06
C ILE A 447 1.54 4.17 -5.41
N SER A 448 2.79 3.86 -5.75
CA SER A 448 3.22 2.49 -6.02
C SER A 448 3.19 1.62 -4.75
N GLU A 449 2.92 0.33 -4.91
CA GLU A 449 2.84 -0.63 -3.78
C GLU A 449 4.09 -0.62 -2.89
N GLU A 450 5.29 -0.58 -3.48
CA GLU A 450 6.57 -0.48 -2.74
C GLU A 450 6.59 0.72 -1.78
N LYS A 451 6.09 1.87 -2.23
CA LYS A 451 6.07 3.10 -1.44
C LYS A 451 4.90 3.12 -0.44
N ILE A 452 3.80 2.44 -0.74
CA ILE A 452 2.66 2.32 0.18
C ILE A 452 3.09 1.64 1.48
N GLU A 453 3.84 0.54 1.42
CA GLU A 453 4.29 -0.18 2.61
C GLU A 453 5.17 0.71 3.51
N GLU A 454 6.09 1.48 2.92
CA GLU A 454 6.91 2.46 3.65
C GLU A 454 6.04 3.51 4.36
N LEU A 455 5.04 4.06 3.65
CA LEU A 455 4.15 5.08 4.20
C LEU A 455 3.27 4.52 5.32
N LEU A 456 2.77 3.29 5.20
CA LEU A 456 1.97 2.64 6.24
C LEU A 456 2.78 2.38 7.51
N TYR A 457 4.04 1.97 7.37
CA TYR A 457 4.97 1.86 8.50
C TYR A 457 5.20 3.21 9.18
N ILE A 458 5.40 4.28 8.42
CA ILE A 458 5.55 5.65 8.97
C ILE A 458 4.30 6.05 9.76
N VAL A 459 3.11 5.83 9.20
CA VAL A 459 1.85 6.13 9.87
C VAL A 459 1.73 5.38 11.19
N TYR A 460 2.02 4.08 11.17
CA TYR A 460 2.03 3.26 12.39
C TYR A 460 3.01 3.80 13.43
N LYS A 461 4.25 4.07 13.01
CA LYS A 461 5.30 4.57 13.90
C LYS A 461 4.87 5.86 14.59
N GLU A 462 4.40 6.85 13.84
CA GLU A 462 3.98 8.14 14.41
C GLU A 462 2.78 7.95 15.35
N PHE A 463 1.73 7.24 14.94
CA PHE A 463 0.57 7.05 15.81
C PHE A 463 0.84 6.20 17.04
N SER A 464 1.67 5.16 16.95
CA SER A 464 2.01 4.31 18.10
C SER A 464 2.63 5.08 19.28
N MET A 465 3.18 6.27 19.02
CA MET A 465 3.78 7.20 19.98
C MET A 465 2.93 8.45 20.25
N ASP A 466 1.62 8.40 19.99
CA ASP A 466 0.69 9.54 20.13
C ASP A 466 1.07 10.75 19.25
N GLY A 467 1.71 10.48 18.11
CA GLY A 467 2.10 11.48 17.12
C GLY A 467 0.90 12.13 16.44
N MET A 468 1.06 13.37 16.00
CA MET A 468 -0.03 14.11 15.37
C MET A 468 -0.08 13.82 13.87
N LEU A 469 -1.28 13.94 13.29
CA LEU A 469 -1.45 13.87 11.84
C LEU A 469 -0.55 14.86 11.09
N SER A 470 -0.23 16.01 11.69
CA SER A 470 0.69 16.99 11.09
C SER A 470 2.09 16.45 10.87
N ASP A 471 2.59 15.59 11.77
CA ASP A 471 3.93 15.02 11.70
C ASP A 471 3.99 13.99 10.55
N ILE A 472 2.96 13.16 10.44
CA ILE A 472 2.77 12.25 9.31
C ILE A 472 2.72 13.02 7.99
N MET A 473 1.95 14.11 7.93
CA MET A 473 1.87 14.95 6.73
C MET A 473 3.21 15.58 6.37
N GLU A 474 4.04 15.92 7.35
CA GLU A 474 5.41 16.38 7.11
C GLU A 474 6.28 15.27 6.51
N GLU A 475 6.20 14.05 7.03
CA GLU A 475 6.92 12.89 6.50
C GLU A 475 6.48 12.51 5.08
N PHE A 476 5.18 12.62 4.80
CA PHE A 476 4.62 12.42 3.46
C PHE A 476 5.17 13.48 2.50
N LYS A 477 5.18 14.75 2.93
CA LYS A 477 5.73 15.85 2.13
C LYS A 477 7.23 15.69 1.85
N LYS A 478 8.02 15.22 2.83
CA LYS A 478 9.47 14.92 2.64
C LYS A 478 9.73 13.85 1.59
N ARG A 479 8.73 13.00 1.33
CA ARG A 479 8.76 11.92 0.34
C ARG A 479 8.04 12.28 -0.95
N ASP A 480 7.79 13.56 -1.21
CA ASP A 480 7.09 14.05 -2.40
C ASP A 480 5.68 13.45 -2.57
N ILE A 481 5.01 13.09 -1.47
CA ILE A 481 3.58 12.73 -1.48
C ILE A 481 2.77 14.02 -1.49
N VAL A 482 1.98 14.21 -2.54
CA VAL A 482 1.21 15.43 -2.77
C VAL A 482 -0.27 15.10 -2.78
N PHE A 483 -1.03 15.84 -1.99
CA PHE A 483 -2.48 15.89 -2.08
C PHE A 483 -2.83 16.98 -3.10
N GLU A 484 -3.49 16.60 -4.17
CA GLU A 484 -3.83 17.45 -5.32
C GLU A 484 -5.06 18.34 -5.03
N SER A 485 -5.89 17.95 -4.06
CA SER A 485 -7.11 18.67 -3.70
C SER A 485 -7.44 18.65 -2.21
N ASP A 486 -8.15 19.68 -1.74
CA ASP A 486 -8.70 19.71 -0.37
C ASP A 486 -9.67 18.53 -0.14
N ARG A 487 -10.33 18.04 -1.20
CA ARG A 487 -11.23 16.87 -1.15
C ARG A 487 -10.48 15.58 -0.82
N GLN A 488 -9.28 15.39 -1.37
CA GLN A 488 -8.44 14.26 -0.98
C GLN A 488 -8.08 14.34 0.51
N MET A 489 -7.78 15.54 1.02
CA MET A 489 -7.51 15.75 2.44
C MET A 489 -8.75 15.49 3.32
N GLU A 490 -9.93 15.94 2.90
CA GLU A 490 -11.21 15.69 3.58
C GLU A 490 -11.56 14.20 3.66
N ARG A 491 -11.19 13.41 2.65
CA ARG A 491 -11.35 11.94 2.65
C ARG A 491 -10.27 11.23 3.45
N PHE A 492 -9.06 11.75 3.45
CA PHE A 492 -7.92 11.19 4.16
C PHE A 492 -8.05 11.32 5.68
N ALA A 493 -8.45 12.49 6.17
CA ALA A 493 -8.57 12.78 7.60
C ALA A 493 -9.41 11.74 8.39
N PRO A 494 -10.63 11.34 7.97
CA PRO A 494 -11.40 10.32 8.69
C PRO A 494 -10.75 8.93 8.61
N ILE A 495 -10.08 8.58 7.51
CA ILE A 495 -9.33 7.31 7.40
C ILE A 495 -8.21 7.31 8.44
N MET A 496 -7.43 8.39 8.51
CA MET A 496 -6.34 8.52 9.48
C MET A 496 -6.83 8.50 10.94
N MET A 497 -7.99 9.07 11.21
CA MET A 497 -8.62 8.96 12.53
C MET A 497 -8.99 7.51 12.86
N GLU A 498 -9.56 6.77 11.90
CA GLU A 498 -9.85 5.34 12.07
C GLU A 498 -8.56 4.52 12.29
N VAL A 499 -7.50 4.83 11.53
CA VAL A 499 -6.18 4.20 11.67
C VAL A 499 -5.59 4.45 13.05
N ASN A 500 -5.56 5.70 13.52
CA ASN A 500 -5.06 6.03 14.86
C ASN A 500 -5.84 5.26 15.95
N ASN A 501 -7.17 5.26 15.86
CA ASN A 501 -8.03 4.61 16.87
C ASN A 501 -7.88 3.09 16.94
N ASN A 502 -7.34 2.44 15.91
CA ASN A 502 -7.07 1.01 15.86
C ASN A 502 -5.56 0.67 15.90
N THR A 503 -4.69 1.68 16.06
CA THR A 503 -3.24 1.47 16.21
C THR A 503 -2.91 1.10 17.65
N ARG A 504 -2.05 0.08 17.83
CA ARG A 504 -1.55 -0.36 19.13
C ARG A 504 -0.60 0.71 19.68
N MET A 505 -0.89 1.26 20.85
CA MET A 505 -0.14 2.40 21.40
C MET A 505 0.91 1.94 22.41
N LEU A 506 2.13 2.46 22.29
CA LEU A 506 3.20 2.23 23.27
C LEU A 506 2.78 2.67 24.67
N ASP A 507 2.17 3.85 24.75
CA ASP A 507 1.72 4.43 26.01
C ASP A 507 0.65 3.60 26.70
N PHE A 508 -0.17 2.89 25.93
CA PHE A 508 -1.21 2.01 26.45
C PHE A 508 -0.77 0.55 26.55
N ARG A 509 0.54 0.27 26.59
CA ARG A 509 1.09 -1.10 26.68
C ARG A 509 0.43 -2.02 25.64
N GLY A 510 0.37 -1.54 24.40
CA GLY A 510 -0.15 -2.23 23.24
C GLY A 510 -1.66 -2.28 23.12
N TYR A 511 -2.45 -1.64 23.99
CA TYR A 511 -3.87 -1.44 23.70
C TYR A 511 -4.08 -0.33 22.66
N THR A 512 -5.15 -0.46 21.88
CA THR A 512 -5.62 0.59 20.96
C THR A 512 -6.48 1.62 21.70
N PRO A 513 -6.59 2.87 21.21
CA PRO A 513 -7.51 3.85 21.80
C PRO A 513 -8.96 3.35 21.89
N ASN A 514 -9.43 2.61 20.88
CA ASN A 514 -10.76 2.01 20.88
C ASN A 514 -10.97 0.99 22.02
N GLU A 515 -9.98 0.14 22.31
CA GLU A 515 -10.09 -0.84 23.40
C GLU A 515 -10.05 -0.19 24.77
N VAL A 516 -9.18 0.82 24.96
CA VAL A 516 -9.13 1.60 26.21
C VAL A 516 -10.47 2.29 26.46
N SER A 517 -11.02 2.98 25.47
CA SER A 517 -12.32 3.67 25.56
C SER A 517 -13.47 2.69 25.91
N ARG A 518 -13.50 1.50 25.28
CA ARG A 518 -14.50 0.47 25.60
C ARG A 518 -14.37 -0.06 27.03
N ALA A 519 -13.13 -0.26 27.51
CA ALA A 519 -12.89 -0.71 28.87
C ALA A 519 -13.33 0.33 29.90
N GLU A 520 -13.05 1.62 29.67
CA GLU A 520 -13.50 2.72 30.54
C GLU A 520 -15.03 2.83 30.58
N GLN A 521 -15.69 2.72 29.43
CA GLN A 521 -17.16 2.72 29.34
C GLN A 521 -17.80 1.54 30.08
N ALA A 522 -17.15 0.38 30.11
CA ALA A 522 -17.65 -0.81 30.80
C ALA A 522 -17.57 -0.70 32.34
N VAL A 523 -16.69 0.15 32.87
CA VAL A 523 -16.50 0.35 34.32
C VAL A 523 -17.48 1.39 34.88
N THR A 524 -18.03 2.28 34.05
CA THR A 524 -19.01 3.30 34.46
C THR A 524 -20.46 2.90 34.11
N PRO A 525 -21.41 2.83 35.06
CA PRO A 525 -22.84 2.67 34.73
C PRO A 525 -23.32 3.91 33.96
N ALA A 526 -23.88 3.71 32.77
CA ALA A 526 -24.32 4.79 31.89
C ALA A 526 -25.34 5.74 32.54
N PRO A 527 -25.22 7.05 32.34
CA PRO A 527 -26.36 7.93 32.11
C PRO A 527 -26.57 8.12 30.60
N VAL A 528 -27.83 8.09 30.20
CA VAL A 528 -28.31 8.36 28.84
C VAL A 528 -28.12 9.86 28.53
N ALA A 529 -27.23 10.23 27.58
CA ALA A 529 -27.31 11.36 26.61
C ALA A 529 -25.93 11.69 25.99
N PRO A 530 -25.89 12.45 24.87
CA PRO A 530 -25.35 12.04 23.57
C PRO A 530 -23.81 12.01 23.48
N ALA A 531 -23.31 11.39 22.39
CA ALA A 531 -21.91 11.32 22.01
C ALA A 531 -21.15 12.64 22.28
N MET A 532 -20.20 12.59 23.21
CA MET A 532 -19.24 13.66 23.42
C MET A 532 -18.29 13.72 22.23
N PRO A 533 -17.99 14.91 21.70
CA PRO A 533 -17.15 15.06 20.51
C PRO A 533 -15.70 14.67 20.79
N SER A 534 -15.15 13.91 19.86
CA SER A 534 -13.73 13.64 19.69
C SER A 534 -12.96 14.97 19.67
N PHE A 535 -12.05 15.16 20.63
CA PHE A 535 -11.15 16.32 20.63
C PHE A 535 -10.05 16.08 19.58
N VAL A 536 -10.36 16.39 18.33
CA VAL A 536 -9.37 16.82 17.34
C VAL A 536 -9.51 18.33 17.26
N PRO A 537 -8.55 19.14 17.74
CA PRO A 537 -8.64 20.59 17.53
C PRO A 537 -8.24 20.90 16.08
N MET A 538 -9.20 20.83 15.16
CA MET A 538 -9.17 21.57 13.90
C MET A 538 -9.69 22.98 14.19
N ALA A 539 -8.84 23.98 13.95
CA ALA A 539 -9.12 25.38 14.21
C ALA A 539 -10.30 25.91 13.38
N ASN A 540 -11.35 26.40 14.05
CA ASN A 540 -11.91 27.77 13.90
C ASN A 540 -13.31 27.91 14.51
N THR A 541 -13.42 28.58 15.67
CA THR A 541 -14.42 29.61 16.05
C THR A 541 -14.25 29.99 17.54
N PRO A 542 -14.80 31.14 17.98
CA PRO A 542 -14.20 32.47 17.99
C PRO A 542 -13.16 32.70 19.13
N ALA A 543 -12.30 33.70 18.93
CA ALA A 543 -11.15 34.03 19.78
C ALA A 543 -11.48 34.19 21.28
N VAL A 544 -10.94 33.28 22.09
CA VAL A 544 -10.50 33.59 23.46
C VAL A 544 -9.01 33.90 23.39
N ASN A 545 -8.66 35.15 23.68
CA ASN A 545 -7.30 35.69 23.68
C ASN A 545 -6.34 34.85 24.54
N MET A 546 -5.62 33.91 23.94
CA MET A 546 -4.31 33.50 24.45
C MET A 546 -3.27 34.24 23.64
N GLN A 547 -2.80 35.36 24.18
CA GLN A 547 -1.67 36.07 23.60
C GLN A 547 -0.45 35.14 23.52
N PRO A 548 0.36 35.24 22.45
CA PRO A 548 1.59 34.48 22.34
C PRO A 548 2.45 34.74 23.58
N LYS A 549 2.91 33.67 24.27
CA LYS A 549 3.83 33.76 25.41
C LYS A 549 5.00 34.66 25.00
N LYS A 550 4.99 35.89 25.53
CA LYS A 550 6.01 36.91 25.26
C LYS A 550 7.35 36.30 25.66
N LYS A 551 8.29 36.16 24.71
CA LYS A 551 9.66 35.73 25.00
C LYS A 551 10.22 36.64 26.10
N VAL A 552 10.55 36.06 27.25
CA VAL A 552 11.13 36.80 28.39
C VAL A 552 12.62 36.92 28.13
N TYR A 553 13.11 38.15 27.95
CA TYR A 553 14.52 38.42 27.68
C TYR A 553 15.31 38.60 28.99
N PRO A 554 16.64 38.39 28.99
CA PRO A 554 17.48 38.42 30.20
C PRO A 554 17.30 39.65 31.12
N ASN A 555 16.95 40.82 30.56
CA ASN A 555 16.77 42.05 31.32
C ASN A 555 15.31 42.36 31.71
N ASP A 556 14.35 41.56 31.26
CA ASP A 556 12.92 41.76 31.55
C ASP A 556 12.60 41.41 33.00
N PRO A 557 11.49 41.94 33.57
CA PRO A 557 11.00 41.53 34.87
C PRO A 557 10.76 40.02 34.93
N CYS A 558 11.23 39.38 35.99
CA CYS A 558 11.14 37.93 36.13
C CYS A 558 9.67 37.48 36.31
N PRO A 559 9.17 36.51 35.53
CA PRO A 559 7.76 36.10 35.55
C PRO A 559 7.33 35.40 36.85
N CYS A 560 8.27 35.03 37.74
CA CYS A 560 7.96 34.51 39.07
C CYS A 560 7.50 35.59 40.08
N GLY A 561 7.42 36.87 39.67
CA GLY A 561 6.93 37.96 40.52
C GLY A 561 7.95 38.48 41.54
N SER A 562 9.21 38.08 41.46
CA SER A 562 10.25 38.46 42.43
C SER A 562 10.71 39.93 42.38
N GLY A 563 10.21 40.72 41.42
CA GLY A 563 10.62 42.11 41.18
C GLY A 563 12.04 42.28 40.61
N LYS A 564 12.78 41.19 40.38
CA LYS A 564 14.14 41.19 39.81
C LYS A 564 14.12 40.98 38.29
N LYS A 565 15.21 41.36 37.60
CA LYS A 565 15.41 41.02 36.17
C LYS A 565 15.59 39.50 36.01
N TYR A 566 15.08 38.92 34.92
CA TYR A 566 15.06 37.48 34.64
C TYR A 566 16.45 36.82 34.82
N LYS A 567 17.52 37.40 34.25
CA LYS A 567 18.90 36.91 34.39
C LYS A 567 19.49 36.93 35.80
N LYS A 568 18.84 37.62 36.74
CA LYS A 568 19.25 37.68 38.15
C LYS A 568 18.34 36.83 39.06
N CYS A 569 17.40 36.08 38.48
CA CYS A 569 16.42 35.24 39.18
C CYS A 569 16.28 33.88 38.48
N CYS A 570 15.15 33.60 37.81
CA CYS A 570 14.89 32.28 37.18
C CYS A 570 15.81 31.97 35.99
N GLY A 571 16.48 32.98 35.41
CA GLY A 571 17.50 32.80 34.39
C GLY A 571 18.93 32.70 34.92
N ARG A 572 19.12 32.44 36.22
CA ARG A 572 20.42 32.03 36.79
C ARG A 572 20.47 30.51 36.81
N ASN A 573 20.79 29.90 35.68
CA ASN A 573 21.46 28.62 35.56
C ASN A 573 22.21 28.62 34.24
#